data_AF-A0A6M7TTQ9-F1
#
_entry.id   AF-A0A6M7TTQ9-F1
#
_cell.length_a   1.000
_cell.length_b   1.000
_cell.length_c   1.000
_cell.angle_alpha   90.00
_cell.angle_beta   90.00
_cell.angle_gamma   90.00
#
_symmetry.space_group_name_H-M   'P 1'
#
loop_
_entity.id
_entity.type
_entity.pdbx_description
1 polymer ?
#
loop_
_entity_poly.entity_id
_entity_poly.type
_entity_poly.pdbx_seq_one_letter_code
_entity_poly.pdbx_strand_id
1 'polypeptide(L)'
;MTWLITFVAGVVGVPRPVAVIIAWTAIAVAISGAVFAGYEFIKDKGADEVRAKIEKGNQDAIRKGIDARMSLDECIDAGGVYDFGRQRCTAATLGPR
;
A
#
# COMPACT_ATOMS: atom_id res chain seq x y z
N MET A 1 31.73 33.15 15.68
CA MET A 1 31.42 31.95 14.88
C MET A 1 32.57 31.50 13.97
N THR A 2 33.42 32.40 13.47
CA THR A 2 34.57 32.09 12.57
C THR A 2 35.83 31.54 13.27
N TRP A 3 36.00 31.77 14.58
CA TRP A 3 37.21 31.38 15.30
C TRP A 3 37.30 29.87 15.57
N LEU A 4 36.16 29.23 15.87
CA LEU A 4 36.08 27.78 16.11
C LEU A 4 36.38 26.97 14.85
N ILE A 5 35.88 27.39 13.69
CA ILE A 5 36.13 26.74 12.40
C ILE A 5 37.63 26.84 12.04
N THR A 6 38.24 27.99 12.34
CA THR A 6 39.67 28.23 12.09
C THR A 6 40.57 27.40 12.99
N PHE A 7 40.18 27.21 14.26
CA PHE A 7 40.90 26.39 15.23
C PHE A 7 40.82 24.89 14.88
N VAL A 8 39.63 24.38 14.52
CA VAL A 8 39.46 22.97 14.11
C VAL A 8 40.20 22.68 12.79
N ALA A 9 40.16 23.59 11.82
CA ALA A 9 40.95 23.46 10.59
C ALA A 9 42.47 23.48 10.86
N GLY A 10 42.92 24.26 11.85
CA GLY A 10 44.32 24.31 12.28
C GLY A 10 44.78 23.08 13.06
N VAL A 11 43.91 22.46 13.86
CA VAL A 11 44.22 21.27 14.68
C VAL A 11 44.22 19.98 13.86
N VAL A 12 43.45 19.89 12.77
CA VAL A 12 43.39 18.71 11.89
C VAL A 12 44.38 18.80 10.72
N GLY A 13 45.04 19.95 10.52
CA GLY A 13 46.00 20.15 9.42
C GLY A 13 45.36 20.13 8.01
N VAL A 14 44.03 20.16 7.94
CA VAL A 14 43.29 20.08 6.67
C VAL A 14 43.26 21.47 6.03
N PRO A 15 43.76 21.62 4.78
CA PRO A 15 43.71 22.90 4.09
C PRO A 15 42.26 23.37 3.98
N ARG A 16 42.00 24.67 4.20
CA ARG A 16 40.66 25.27 4.04
C ARG A 16 39.90 24.85 2.76
N PRO A 17 40.51 24.77 1.56
CA PRO A 17 39.78 24.29 0.38
C PRO A 17 39.31 22.83 0.50
N VAL A 18 40.09 21.98 1.17
CA VAL A 18 39.74 20.56 1.39
C VAL A 18 38.57 20.47 2.38
N ALA A 19 38.54 21.29 3.42
CA ALA A 19 37.40 21.34 4.35
C ALA A 19 36.10 21.75 3.65
N VAL A 20 36.16 22.68 2.69
CA VAL A 20 35.00 23.10 1.89
C VAL A 20 34.52 21.95 0.99
N ILE A 21 35.43 21.22 0.35
CA ILE A 21 35.07 20.05 -0.47
C ILE A 21 34.41 18.97 0.39
N ILE A 22 34.95 18.68 1.58
CA ILE A 22 34.37 17.71 2.51
C ILE A 22 32.96 18.14 2.94
N ALA A 23 32.76 19.41 3.25
CA ALA A 23 31.44 19.91 3.63
C ALA A 23 30.41 19.73 2.49
N TRP A 24 30.76 20.12 1.26
CA TRP A 24 29.86 19.98 0.12
C TRP A 24 29.58 18.52 -0.26
N THR A 25 30.59 17.66 -0.18
CA THR A 25 30.42 16.22 -0.44
C THR A 25 29.51 15.57 0.60
N ALA A 26 29.66 15.90 1.89
CA ALA A 26 28.77 15.42 2.93
C ALA A 26 27.32 15.87 2.71
N ILE A 27 27.11 17.12 2.30
CA ILE A 27 25.78 17.64 1.96
C ILE A 27 25.19 16.88 0.78
N ALA A 28 25.96 16.67 -0.29
CA ALA A 28 25.51 15.94 -1.47
C ALA A 28 25.08 14.50 -1.12
N VAL A 29 25.89 13.79 -0.33
CA VAL A 29 25.56 12.44 0.13
C VAL A 29 24.29 12.42 0.96
N ALA A 30 24.12 13.37 1.89
CA ALA A 30 22.92 13.46 2.71
C ALA A 30 21.66 13.69 1.87
N ILE A 31 21.71 14.61 0.90
CA ILE A 31 20.59 14.91 0.01
C ILE A 31 20.26 13.70 -0.87
N SER A 32 21.27 13.08 -1.51
CA SER A 32 21.06 11.91 -2.34
C SER A 32 20.47 10.74 -1.56
N GLY A 33 20.97 10.49 -0.34
CA GLY A 33 20.44 9.46 0.55
C GLY A 33 18.97 9.73 0.94
N ALA A 34 18.63 10.97 1.29
CA ALA A 34 17.26 11.34 1.64
C ALA A 34 16.28 11.18 0.46
N VAL A 35 16.69 11.57 -0.76
CA VAL A 35 15.87 11.40 -1.97
C VAL A 35 15.64 9.91 -2.26
N PHE A 36 16.70 9.10 -2.20
CA PHE A 36 16.59 7.67 -2.48
C PHE A 36 15.73 6.95 -1.43
N ALA A 37 15.98 7.19 -0.15
CA ALA A 37 15.19 6.62 0.94
C ALA A 37 13.73 7.08 0.88
N GLY A 38 13.47 8.35 0.56
CA GLY A 38 12.11 8.86 0.38
C GLY A 38 11.38 8.18 -0.79
N TYR A 39 12.06 7.98 -1.92
CA TYR A 39 11.50 7.29 -3.08
C TYR A 39 11.14 5.84 -2.75
N GLU A 40 12.06 5.08 -2.12
CA GLU A 40 11.79 3.70 -1.71
C GLU A 40 10.66 3.62 -0.70
N PHE A 41 10.63 4.52 0.29
CA PHE A 41 9.56 4.56 1.28
C PHE A 41 8.18 4.81 0.67
N ILE A 42 8.08 5.75 -0.28
CA ILE A 42 6.83 6.00 -1.01
C ILE A 42 6.43 4.79 -1.85
N LYS A 43 7.39 4.14 -2.51
CA LYS A 43 7.13 2.97 -3.36
C LYS A 43 6.62 1.80 -2.53
N ASP A 44 7.24 1.51 -1.39
CA ASP A 44 6.83 0.41 -0.51
C ASP A 44 5.46 0.69 0.11
N LYS A 45 5.23 1.90 0.64
CA LYS A 45 3.92 2.33 1.14
C LYS A 45 2.82 2.21 0.07
N GLY A 46 3.13 2.63 -1.16
CA GLY A 46 2.21 2.54 -2.29
C GLY A 46 1.92 1.09 -2.66
N ALA A 47 2.94 0.23 -2.71
CA ALA A 47 2.79 -1.19 -2.98
C ALA A 47 1.94 -1.88 -1.90
N ASP A 48 2.17 -1.57 -0.63
CA ASP A 48 1.40 -2.10 0.49
C ASP A 48 -0.06 -1.64 0.46
N GLU A 49 -0.32 -0.36 0.17
CA GLU A 49 -1.69 0.15 0.05
C GLU A 49 -2.44 -0.51 -1.11
N VAL A 50 -1.80 -0.66 -2.27
CA VAL A 50 -2.38 -1.35 -3.43
C VAL A 50 -2.62 -2.82 -3.11
N ARG A 51 -1.66 -3.51 -2.50
CA ARG A 51 -1.78 -4.92 -2.14
C ARG A 51 -2.90 -5.14 -1.11
N ALA A 52 -3.02 -4.25 -0.12
CA ALA A 52 -4.10 -4.29 0.85
C ALA A 52 -5.48 -4.04 0.20
N LYS A 53 -5.57 -3.11 -0.75
CA LYS A 53 -6.81 -2.87 -1.53
C LYS A 53 -7.19 -4.07 -2.38
N ILE A 54 -6.22 -4.71 -3.03
CA ILE A 54 -6.44 -5.93 -3.84
C ILE A 54 -6.90 -7.08 -2.94
N GLU A 55 -6.21 -7.34 -1.84
CA GLU A 55 -6.58 -8.42 -0.91
C GLU A 55 -8.00 -8.19 -0.37
N LYS A 56 -8.32 -6.97 0.07
CA LYS A 56 -9.67 -6.63 0.55
C LYS A 56 -10.74 -6.80 -0.54
N GLY A 57 -10.45 -6.37 -1.77
CA GLY A 57 -11.37 -6.51 -2.90
C GLY A 57 -11.61 -7.96 -3.30
N ASN A 58 -10.56 -8.79 -3.26
CA ASN A 58 -10.65 -10.20 -3.62
C ASN A 58 -11.43 -10.99 -2.54
N GLN A 59 -11.20 -10.69 -1.26
CA GLN A 59 -11.97 -11.27 -0.15
C GLN A 59 -13.45 -10.89 -0.23
N ASP A 60 -13.77 -9.64 -0.58
CA ASP A 60 -15.16 -9.20 -0.79
C ASP A 60 -15.83 -9.93 -1.97
N ALA A 61 -15.10 -10.10 -3.08
CA ALA A 61 -15.59 -10.86 -4.23
C ALA A 61 -15.81 -12.34 -3.91
N ILE A 62 -14.89 -12.99 -3.19
CA ILE A 62 -15.03 -14.38 -2.72
C ILE A 62 -16.26 -14.50 -1.81
N ARG A 63 -16.42 -13.57 -0.86
CA ARG A 63 -17.53 -13.62 0.09
C ARG A 63 -18.88 -13.42 -0.58
N LYS A 64 -18.98 -12.48 -1.53
CA LYS A 64 -20.16 -12.30 -2.39
C LYS A 64 -20.44 -13.54 -3.25
N GLY A 65 -19.40 -14.21 -3.75
CA GLY A 65 -19.55 -15.44 -4.51
C GLY A 65 -20.08 -16.61 -3.68
N ILE A 66 -19.61 -16.75 -2.43
CA ILE A 66 -20.11 -17.76 -1.49
C ILE A 66 -21.58 -17.47 -1.11
N ASP A 67 -21.91 -16.23 -0.79
CA ASP A 67 -23.27 -15.79 -0.44
C ASP A 67 -24.25 -15.99 -1.62
N ALA A 68 -23.83 -15.67 -2.85
CA ALA A 68 -24.62 -15.92 -4.05
C ALA A 68 -24.86 -17.42 -4.31
N ARG A 69 -23.86 -18.28 -4.07
CA ARG A 69 -24.02 -19.73 -4.19
C ARG A 69 -24.96 -20.28 -3.12
N MET A 70 -24.81 -19.82 -1.87
CA MET A 70 -25.65 -20.25 -0.76
C MET A 70 -27.12 -19.88 -1.00
N SER A 71 -27.39 -18.65 -1.46
CA SER A 71 -28.75 -18.21 -1.81
C SER A 71 -29.35 -18.93 -3.04
N LEU A 72 -28.51 -19.37 -3.98
CA LEU A 72 -28.93 -20.20 -5.11
C LEU A 72 -29.32 -21.62 -4.64
N ASP A 73 -28.45 -22.28 -3.88
CA ASP A 73 -28.70 -23.63 -3.37
C ASP A 73 -29.93 -23.64 -2.47
N GLU A 74 -30.06 -22.68 -1.54
CA GLU A 74 -31.21 -22.54 -0.65
C GLU A 74 -32.53 -22.31 -1.42
N CYS A 75 -32.47 -21.60 -2.56
CA CYS A 75 -33.62 -21.42 -3.44
C CYS A 75 -34.03 -22.72 -4.15
N ILE A 76 -33.05 -23.45 -4.69
CA ILE A 76 -33.28 -24.71 -5.40
C ILE A 76 -33.80 -25.78 -4.43
N ASP A 77 -33.21 -25.87 -3.24
CA ASP A 77 -33.62 -26.79 -2.18
C ASP A 77 -35.05 -26.50 -1.69
N ALA A 78 -35.46 -25.23 -1.67
CA ALA A 78 -36.84 -24.82 -1.40
C ALA A 78 -37.81 -25.08 -2.58
N GLY A 79 -37.35 -25.62 -3.71
CA GLY A 79 -38.15 -25.86 -4.91
C GLY A 79 -38.49 -24.59 -5.70
N GLY A 80 -37.78 -23.49 -5.45
CA GLY A 80 -37.91 -22.23 -6.18
C GLY A 80 -37.11 -22.20 -7.49
N VAL A 81 -37.35 -21.16 -8.29
CA VAL A 81 -36.58 -20.87 -9.51
C VAL A 81 -35.76 -19.60 -9.27
N TYR A 82 -34.44 -19.72 -9.34
CA TYR A 82 -33.55 -18.58 -9.13
C TYR A 82 -33.47 -17.70 -10.39
N ASP A 83 -33.73 -16.40 -10.24
CA ASP A 83 -33.56 -15.40 -11.30
C ASP A 83 -32.16 -14.79 -11.20
N PHE A 84 -31.26 -15.19 -12.09
CA PHE A 84 -29.89 -14.66 -12.17
C PHE A 84 -29.81 -13.19 -12.58
N GLY A 85 -30.80 -12.69 -13.33
CA GLY A 85 -30.85 -11.29 -13.75
C GLY A 85 -31.22 -10.34 -12.61
N ARG A 86 -32.06 -10.81 -11.68
CA ARG A 86 -32.46 -10.05 -10.48
C ARG A 86 -31.73 -10.47 -9.20
N GLN A 87 -30.90 -11.52 -9.25
CA GLN A 87 -30.23 -12.14 -8.10
C GLN A 87 -31.20 -12.45 -6.96
N ARG A 88 -32.36 -13.02 -7.29
CA ARG A 88 -33.41 -13.32 -6.32
C ARG A 88 -34.04 -14.67 -6.60
N CYS A 89 -34.40 -15.36 -5.53
CA CYS A 89 -35.24 -16.55 -5.63
C CYS A 89 -36.68 -16.16 -5.96
N THR A 90 -37.21 -16.68 -7.06
CA THR A 90 -38.65 -16.67 -7.31
C THR A 90 -39.20 -17.97 -6.75
N ALA A 91 -39.71 -17.95 -5.53
CA ALA A 91 -40.39 -19.10 -4.97
C ALA A 91 -41.59 -19.44 -5.87
N ALA A 92 -41.65 -20.66 -6.40
CA ALA A 92 -42.91 -21.20 -6.85
C ALA A 92 -43.77 -21.28 -5.59
N THR A 93 -44.86 -20.52 -5.53
CA THR A 93 -45.90 -20.69 -4.52
C THR A 93 -46.51 -22.08 -4.73
N LEU A 94 -45.87 -23.13 -4.21
CA LEU A 94 -46.60 -24.34 -3.91
C LEU A 94 -47.52 -23.96 -2.76
N GLY A 95 -48.76 -23.63 -3.13
CA GLY A 95 -49.85 -23.40 -2.19
C GLY A 95 -49.99 -24.56 -1.19
N PRO A 96 -50.73 -24.33 -0.09
CA PRO A 96 -50.75 -25.23 1.05
C PRO A 96 -51.05 -26.67 0.64
N ARG A 97 -50.26 -27.60 1.18
CA ARG A 97 -50.68 -29.00 1.35
C ARG A 97 -51.08 -29.21 2.79
#